data_AF-A0A915C9A6-F1
#
_entry.id   AF-A0A915C9A6-F1
#
_cell.length_a   1.000
_cell.length_b   1.000
_cell.length_c   1.000
_cell.angle_alpha   90.00
_cell.angle_beta   90.00
_cell.angle_gamma   90.00
#
_symmetry.space_group_name_H-M   'P 1'
#
loop_
_entity.id
_entity.type
_entity.pdbx_description
1 polymer ?
#
loop_
_entity_poly.entity_id
_entity_poly.type
_entity_poly.pdbx_seq_one_letter_code
_entity_poly.pdbx_strand_id
1 'polypeptide(L)'
;TTVILPLFVCVLFALPLDKVATDCCGSASRCCLSRLASDSPLEGCDTELDWRNMTACVEKLLWNETFANYKLDECCAYLYPARCSTSCTHYMRSPTRNDLSRLSFTIDCPPKKRIPLEDDCVASIKRKLHSCFGICVARKAAGLDYQPHQHCPSVIDPETLDPCIGDEI
;
A
#
# COMPACT_ATOMS: atom_id res chain seq x y z
N THR A 1 -1.39 43.27 -29.31
CA THR A 1 -1.56 41.85 -29.65
C THR A 1 -2.09 41.15 -28.43
N THR A 2 -3.37 40.81 -28.40
CA THR A 2 -4.05 40.30 -27.21
C THR A 2 -3.98 38.78 -27.23
N VAL A 3 -3.23 38.18 -26.32
CA VAL A 3 -3.11 36.72 -26.19
C VAL A 3 -4.31 36.22 -25.38
N ILE A 4 -5.27 35.60 -26.08
CA ILE A 4 -6.39 34.90 -25.45
C ILE A 4 -5.85 33.51 -25.06
N LEU A 5 -5.58 33.31 -23.77
CA LEU A 5 -5.19 32.02 -23.22
C LEU A 5 -6.46 31.15 -23.10
N PRO A 6 -6.56 30.00 -23.79
CA PRO A 6 -7.70 29.12 -23.62
C PRO A 6 -7.62 28.49 -22.23
N LEU A 7 -8.55 28.86 -21.36
CA LEU A 7 -8.88 28.12 -20.15
C LEU A 7 -9.37 26.73 -20.59
N PHE A 8 -8.45 25.79 -20.70
CA PHE A 8 -8.74 24.37 -20.71
C PHE A 8 -9.34 24.03 -19.35
N VAL A 9 -10.66 24.14 -19.24
CA VAL A 9 -11.41 23.58 -18.13
C VAL A 9 -11.33 22.07 -18.31
N CYS A 10 -10.33 21.44 -17.68
CA CYS A 10 -10.36 20.01 -17.42
C CYS A 10 -11.61 19.74 -16.58
N VAL A 11 -12.71 19.37 -17.23
CA VAL A 11 -13.86 18.76 -16.57
C VAL A 11 -13.40 17.38 -16.12
N LEU A 12 -12.69 17.33 -14.99
CA LEU A 12 -12.55 16.13 -14.19
C LEU A 12 -13.97 15.76 -13.79
N PHE A 13 -14.55 14.76 -14.45
CA PHE A 13 -15.77 14.11 -14.00
C PHE A 13 -15.46 13.40 -12.68
N ALA A 14 -15.46 14.16 -11.59
CA ALA A 14 -15.46 13.59 -10.25
C ALA A 14 -16.81 12.86 -10.11
N LEU A 15 -16.79 11.54 -10.29
CA LEU A 15 -17.92 10.70 -9.91
C LEU A 15 -18.22 10.97 -8.44
N PRO A 16 -19.47 11.28 -8.08
CA PRO A 16 -19.78 11.58 -6.70
C PRO A 16 -19.65 10.28 -5.89
N LEU A 17 -18.96 10.36 -4.75
CA LEU A 17 -18.53 9.18 -3.97
C LEU A 17 -19.71 8.34 -3.45
N ASP A 18 -20.89 8.96 -3.30
CA ASP A 18 -22.13 8.30 -2.93
C ASP A 18 -22.59 7.28 -3.97
N LYS A 19 -22.49 7.63 -5.26
CA LYS A 19 -22.77 6.72 -6.37
C LYS A 19 -21.76 5.58 -6.40
N VAL A 20 -20.47 5.88 -6.28
CA VAL A 20 -19.40 4.87 -6.24
C VAL A 20 -19.60 3.89 -5.08
N ALA A 21 -19.95 4.38 -3.90
CA ALA A 21 -20.23 3.54 -2.73
C ALA A 21 -21.46 2.64 -2.95
N THR A 22 -22.50 3.17 -3.61
CA THR A 22 -23.71 2.39 -3.93
C THR A 22 -23.41 1.29 -4.95
N ASP A 23 -22.71 1.64 -6.02
CA ASP A 23 -22.40 0.71 -7.12
C ASP A 23 -21.44 -0.41 -6.68
N CYS A 24 -20.47 -0.11 -5.80
CA CYS A 24 -19.44 -1.08 -5.41
C CYS A 24 -19.72 -1.85 -4.11
N CYS A 25 -20.51 -1.28 -3.20
CA CYS A 25 -20.73 -1.89 -1.87
C CYS A 25 -22.19 -2.27 -1.61
N GLY A 26 -23.14 -1.89 -2.48
CA GLY A 26 -24.54 -2.26 -2.35
C GLY A 26 -25.13 -1.91 -0.98
N SER A 27 -25.42 -2.96 -0.19
CA SER A 27 -26.02 -2.82 1.14
C SER A 27 -25.11 -2.10 2.15
N ALA A 28 -23.78 -2.19 1.98
CA ALA A 28 -22.77 -1.55 2.83
C ALA A 28 -22.40 -0.13 2.37
N SER A 29 -23.14 0.47 1.43
CA SER A 29 -22.85 1.77 0.83
C SER A 29 -22.62 2.91 1.83
N ARG A 30 -23.35 2.94 2.97
CA ARG A 30 -23.11 3.94 4.02
C ARG A 30 -21.74 3.82 4.68
N CYS A 31 -21.31 2.60 5.02
CA CYS A 31 -19.98 2.38 5.58
C CYS A 31 -18.92 2.72 4.55
N CYS A 32 -19.06 2.23 3.31
CA CYS A 32 -18.15 2.53 2.23
C CYS A 32 -18.01 4.04 2.01
N LEU A 33 -19.12 4.77 1.87
CA LEU A 33 -19.09 6.22 1.70
C LEU A 33 -18.31 6.92 2.82
N SER A 34 -18.54 6.52 4.08
CA SER A 34 -17.80 7.08 5.21
C SER A 34 -16.30 6.81 5.10
N ARG A 35 -15.89 5.59 4.70
CA ARG A 35 -14.47 5.22 4.54
C ARG A 35 -13.82 5.91 3.35
N LEU A 36 -14.54 6.06 2.24
CA LEU A 36 -14.08 6.78 1.05
C LEU A 36 -13.85 8.26 1.37
N ALA A 37 -14.79 8.89 2.09
CA ALA A 37 -14.66 10.28 2.50
C ALA A 37 -13.49 10.53 3.47
N SER A 38 -13.03 9.49 4.17
CA SER A 38 -11.92 9.57 5.14
C SER A 38 -10.62 8.90 4.65
N ASP A 39 -10.48 8.61 3.35
CA ASP A 39 -9.33 7.93 2.76
C ASP A 39 -8.91 6.66 3.51
N SER A 40 -9.88 5.87 3.95
CA SER A 40 -9.67 4.70 4.81
C SER A 40 -9.97 3.39 4.07
N PRO A 41 -9.37 2.25 4.50
CA PRO A 41 -9.70 0.94 3.97
C PRO A 41 -11.18 0.57 4.16
N LEU A 42 -11.71 -0.25 3.25
CA LEU A 42 -13.10 -0.73 3.28
C LEU A 42 -13.30 -1.97 4.15
N GLU A 43 -12.25 -2.42 4.83
CA GLU A 43 -12.27 -3.61 5.68
C GLU A 43 -13.29 -3.44 6.81
N GLY A 44 -14.13 -4.46 6.98
CA GLY A 44 -15.19 -4.48 7.99
C GLY A 44 -16.44 -3.68 7.63
N CYS A 45 -16.58 -3.16 6.40
CA CYS A 45 -17.84 -2.55 5.96
C CYS A 45 -18.93 -3.56 5.59
N ASP A 46 -18.54 -4.75 5.14
CA ASP A 46 -19.45 -5.83 4.78
C ASP A 46 -18.83 -7.16 5.22
N THR A 47 -19.65 -8.10 5.67
CA THR A 47 -19.21 -9.43 6.13
C THR A 47 -19.31 -10.50 5.04
N GLU A 48 -20.07 -10.23 3.98
CA GLU A 48 -20.30 -11.13 2.85
C GLU A 48 -19.39 -10.76 1.66
N LEU A 49 -19.18 -9.46 1.41
CA LEU A 49 -18.30 -8.99 0.34
C LEU A 49 -16.85 -8.92 0.79
N ASP A 50 -15.95 -9.51 -0.01
CA ASP A 50 -14.51 -9.33 0.16
C ASP A 50 -14.15 -7.85 -0.04
N TRP A 51 -13.49 -7.25 0.96
CA TRP A 51 -13.01 -5.87 0.90
C TRP A 51 -12.12 -5.63 -0.31
N ARG A 52 -11.35 -6.62 -0.78
CA ARG A 52 -10.53 -6.48 -1.98
C ARG A 52 -11.36 -6.27 -3.23
N ASN A 53 -12.50 -6.96 -3.36
CA ASN A 53 -13.42 -6.80 -4.48
C ASN A 53 -14.09 -5.43 -4.46
N MET A 54 -14.51 -4.97 -3.28
CA MET A 54 -15.06 -3.62 -3.11
C MET A 54 -14.01 -2.55 -3.47
N THR A 55 -12.79 -2.69 -2.95
CA THR A 55 -11.66 -1.79 -3.25
C THR A 55 -11.35 -1.78 -4.75
N ALA A 56 -11.27 -2.94 -5.40
CA ALA A 56 -11.02 -3.03 -6.84
C ALA A 56 -12.14 -2.38 -7.67
N CYS A 57 -13.41 -2.55 -7.28
CA CYS A 57 -14.52 -1.86 -7.93
C CYS A 57 -14.39 -0.33 -7.82
N VAL A 58 -14.13 0.17 -6.60
CA VAL A 58 -13.97 1.62 -6.36
C VAL A 58 -12.79 2.17 -7.16
N GLU A 59 -11.65 1.48 -7.14
CA GLU A 59 -10.47 1.88 -7.92
C GLU A 59 -10.77 1.92 -9.41
N LYS A 60 -11.54 0.95 -9.92
CA LYS A 60 -11.92 0.90 -11.33
C LYS A 60 -12.78 2.10 -11.73
N LEU A 61 -13.70 2.52 -10.86
CA LEU A 61 -14.57 3.68 -11.11
C LEU A 61 -13.82 5.02 -10.95
N LEU A 62 -12.92 5.14 -9.99
CA LEU A 62 -12.21 6.39 -9.70
C LEU A 62 -10.96 6.61 -10.57
N TRP A 63 -10.19 5.55 -10.83
CA TRP A 63 -8.86 5.61 -11.44
C TRP A 63 -8.76 4.87 -12.78
N ASN A 64 -9.81 4.14 -13.18
CA ASN A 64 -9.78 3.21 -14.32
C ASN A 64 -8.73 2.08 -14.20
N GLU A 65 -8.17 1.90 -13.00
CA GLU A 65 -7.15 0.90 -12.67
C GLU A 65 -7.58 0.08 -11.44
N THR A 66 -6.90 -1.03 -11.16
CA THR A 66 -7.24 -1.92 -10.02
C THR A 66 -5.99 -2.35 -9.27
N PHE A 67 -5.44 -1.42 -8.48
CA PHE A 67 -4.23 -1.63 -7.69
C PHE A 67 -4.36 -2.78 -6.68
N ALA A 68 -5.57 -2.99 -6.14
CA ALA A 68 -5.86 -4.06 -5.19
C ALA A 68 -5.52 -5.45 -5.74
N ASN A 69 -5.58 -5.64 -7.07
CA ASN A 69 -5.27 -6.92 -7.73
C ASN A 69 -3.78 -7.27 -7.68
N TYR A 70 -2.89 -6.28 -7.59
CA TYR A 70 -1.44 -6.51 -7.47
C TYR A 70 -1.02 -6.91 -6.05
N LYS A 71 -1.92 -6.84 -5.06
CA LYS A 71 -1.65 -7.21 -3.66
C LYS A 71 -0.40 -6.52 -3.08
N LEU A 72 -0.22 -5.24 -3.41
CA LEU A 72 0.94 -4.45 -2.96
C LEU A 72 0.98 -4.28 -1.44
N ASP A 73 -0.16 -4.41 -0.77
CA ASP A 73 -0.26 -4.37 0.69
C ASP A 73 0.53 -5.47 1.39
N GLU A 74 0.77 -6.62 0.73
CA GLU A 74 1.61 -7.69 1.26
C GLU A 74 3.08 -7.25 1.40
N CYS A 75 3.54 -6.31 0.58
CA CYS A 75 4.90 -5.77 0.68
C CYS A 75 5.11 -4.95 1.96
N CYS A 76 4.04 -4.44 2.58
CA CYS A 76 4.13 -3.66 3.80
C CYS A 76 4.68 -4.47 4.99
N ALA A 77 4.62 -5.81 4.94
CA ALA A 77 5.20 -6.68 5.95
C ALA A 77 6.73 -6.53 6.10
N TYR A 78 7.41 -6.06 5.05
CA TYR A 78 8.85 -5.85 5.07
C TYR A 78 9.28 -4.54 5.73
N LEU A 79 8.34 -3.62 5.97
CA LEU A 79 8.67 -2.31 6.52
C LEU A 79 8.86 -2.36 8.04
N TYR A 80 9.91 -1.68 8.48
CA TYR A 80 10.25 -1.44 9.89
C TYR A 80 10.53 0.05 10.12
N PRO A 81 10.16 0.66 11.26
CA PRO A 81 9.45 0.10 12.42
C PRO A 81 7.98 -0.26 12.13
N ALA A 82 7.31 -0.94 13.07
CA ALA A 82 5.93 -1.43 12.90
C ALA A 82 4.94 -0.34 12.41
N ARG A 83 5.08 0.90 12.90
CA ARG A 83 4.29 2.05 12.43
C ARG A 83 4.35 2.27 10.91
N CYS A 84 5.49 1.98 10.28
CA CYS A 84 5.65 2.09 8.83
C CYS A 84 4.88 1.00 8.10
N SER A 85 4.92 -0.23 8.62
CA SER A 85 4.12 -1.34 8.10
C SER A 85 2.63 -1.00 8.18
N THR A 86 2.15 -0.54 9.34
CA THR A 86 0.76 -0.15 9.54
C THR A 86 0.33 0.99 8.62
N SER A 87 1.14 2.05 8.50
CA SER A 87 0.84 3.19 7.63
C SER A 87 0.82 2.76 6.15
N CYS A 88 1.80 1.97 5.72
CA CYS A 88 1.82 1.39 4.38
C CYS A 88 0.56 0.57 4.09
N THR A 89 0.17 -0.34 4.99
CA THR A 89 -1.03 -1.16 4.81
C THR A 89 -2.27 -0.30 4.68
N HIS A 90 -2.42 0.70 5.55
CA HIS A 90 -3.54 1.64 5.47
C HIS A 90 -3.58 2.32 4.09
N TYR A 91 -2.46 2.90 3.64
CA TYR A 91 -2.38 3.62 2.38
C TYR A 91 -2.63 2.72 1.16
N MET A 92 -2.02 1.53 1.15
CA MET A 92 -2.15 0.57 0.06
C MET A 92 -3.57 -0.01 -0.07
N ARG A 93 -4.35 -0.02 1.02
CA ARG A 93 -5.71 -0.55 1.04
C ARG A 93 -6.80 0.52 0.89
N SER A 94 -6.47 1.81 0.96
CA SER A 94 -7.40 2.91 0.74
C SER A 94 -7.68 3.11 -0.76
N PRO A 95 -8.91 2.84 -1.24
CA PRO A 95 -9.22 2.87 -2.67
C PRO A 95 -9.27 4.27 -3.29
N THR A 96 -9.48 5.31 -2.48
CA THR A 96 -9.47 6.73 -2.92
C THR A 96 -8.08 7.31 -3.09
N ARG A 97 -7.03 6.52 -2.81
CA ARG A 97 -5.65 6.92 -3.05
C ARG A 97 -5.19 6.43 -4.42
N ASN A 98 -4.75 7.37 -5.26
CA ASN A 98 -4.03 7.06 -6.49
C ASN A 98 -2.62 6.51 -6.19
N ASP A 99 -1.97 5.97 -7.22
CA ASP A 99 -0.62 5.39 -7.21
C ASP A 99 0.41 6.24 -6.44
N LEU A 100 0.53 7.53 -6.78
CA LEU A 100 1.49 8.45 -6.18
C LEU A 100 1.19 8.69 -4.71
N SER A 101 -0.08 8.91 -4.37
CA SER A 101 -0.51 9.16 -2.99
C SER A 101 -0.35 7.93 -2.10
N ARG A 102 -0.44 6.70 -2.64
CA ARG A 102 -0.20 5.47 -1.88
C ARG A 102 1.23 5.35 -1.38
N LEU A 103 2.20 5.91 -2.08
CA LEU A 103 3.61 5.89 -1.67
C LEU A 103 3.97 7.02 -0.70
N SER A 104 3.07 7.98 -0.45
CA SER A 104 3.36 9.13 0.42
C SER A 104 3.57 8.77 1.89
N PHE A 105 3.14 7.58 2.36
CA PHE A 105 3.47 7.13 3.73
C PHE A 105 5.00 7.04 3.96
N THR A 106 5.78 6.90 2.89
CA THR A 106 7.24 6.78 2.97
C THR A 106 7.90 8.04 3.51
N ILE A 107 7.24 9.20 3.44
CA ILE A 107 7.71 10.48 4.00
C ILE A 107 7.95 10.34 5.51
N ASP A 108 7.08 9.61 6.20
CA ASP A 108 7.14 9.42 7.65
C ASP A 108 7.98 8.21 8.07
N CYS A 109 8.52 7.48 7.08
CA CYS A 109 9.33 6.30 7.32
C CYS A 109 10.82 6.60 7.30
N PRO A 110 11.57 6.19 8.35
CA PRO A 110 12.99 6.42 8.39
C PRO A 110 13.69 5.62 7.28
N PRO A 111 14.66 6.20 6.56
CA PRO A 111 15.52 5.41 5.69
C PRO A 111 16.30 4.39 6.52
N LYS A 112 16.64 3.23 5.94
CA LYS A 112 17.36 2.12 6.61
C LYS A 112 18.53 2.57 7.51
N LYS A 113 19.33 3.55 7.05
CA LYS A 113 20.50 4.10 7.77
C LYS A 113 20.15 4.81 9.09
N ARG A 114 18.90 5.24 9.27
CA ARG A 114 18.39 5.94 10.46
C ARG A 114 17.59 5.02 11.38
N ILE A 115 17.39 3.76 11.00
CA ILE A 115 16.78 2.77 11.88
C ILE A 115 17.86 2.31 12.87
N PRO A 116 17.63 2.45 14.19
CA PRO A 116 18.58 2.04 15.22
C PRO A 116 19.07 0.60 14.99
N LEU A 117 20.35 0.38 15.32
CA LEU A 117 20.86 -0.96 15.57
C LEU A 117 20.26 -1.39 16.91
N GLU A 118 19.26 -2.28 16.86
CA GLU A 118 18.70 -2.89 18.07
C GLU A 118 19.43 -4.21 18.34
N ASP A 119 19.64 -4.53 19.62
CA ASP A 119 20.26 -5.79 20.06
C ASP A 119 19.29 -6.98 19.96
N ASP A 120 18.06 -6.75 19.50
CA ASP A 120 17.07 -7.78 19.21
C ASP A 120 17.26 -8.34 17.78
N CYS A 121 17.49 -9.64 17.69
CA CYS A 121 17.55 -10.40 16.44
C CYS A 121 16.38 -10.09 15.51
N VAL A 122 15.15 -10.09 16.04
CA VAL A 122 13.93 -9.90 15.23
C VAL A 122 13.92 -8.51 14.60
N ALA A 123 14.32 -7.49 15.36
CA ALA A 123 14.46 -6.12 14.88
C ALA A 123 15.59 -6.00 13.83
N SER A 124 16.75 -6.66 14.04
CA SER A 124 17.85 -6.66 13.06
C SER A 124 17.42 -7.27 11.73
N ILE A 125 16.72 -8.41 11.74
CA ILE A 125 16.15 -9.04 10.54
C ILE A 125 15.14 -8.11 9.88
N LYS A 126 14.17 -7.56 10.62
CA LYS A 126 13.16 -6.66 10.06
C LYS A 126 13.76 -5.40 9.43
N ARG A 127 14.82 -4.84 10.01
CA ARG A 127 15.55 -3.71 9.44
C ARG A 127 16.26 -4.07 8.13
N LYS A 128 16.79 -5.29 8.00
CA LYS A 128 17.37 -5.78 6.74
C LYS A 128 16.27 -5.99 5.69
N LEU A 129 15.13 -6.52 6.11
CA LEU A 129 13.95 -6.66 5.27
C LEU A 129 13.36 -5.32 4.80
N HIS A 130 13.56 -4.23 5.55
CA HIS A 130 13.10 -2.90 5.13
C HIS A 130 13.57 -2.52 3.71
N SER A 131 14.79 -2.90 3.32
CA SER A 131 15.29 -2.66 1.94
C SER A 131 14.57 -3.49 0.87
N CYS A 132 13.89 -4.57 1.24
CA CYS A 132 13.16 -5.45 0.32
C CYS A 132 11.84 -4.83 -0.18
N PHE A 133 11.26 -3.86 0.55
CA PHE A 133 9.96 -3.27 0.24
C PHE A 133 9.85 -2.78 -1.21
N GLY A 134 10.80 -1.97 -1.67
CA GLY A 134 10.77 -1.41 -3.03
C GLY A 134 10.85 -2.48 -4.12
N ILE A 135 11.63 -3.54 -3.89
CA ILE A 135 11.75 -4.66 -4.83
C ILE A 135 10.43 -5.45 -4.89
N CYS A 136 9.80 -5.69 -3.75
CA CYS A 136 8.50 -6.35 -3.68
C CYS A 136 7.44 -5.58 -4.47
N VAL A 137 7.34 -4.25 -4.24
CA VAL A 137 6.37 -3.39 -4.94
C VAL A 137 6.62 -3.40 -6.45
N ALA A 138 7.87 -3.21 -6.88
CA ALA A 138 8.22 -3.19 -8.31
C ALA A 138 7.86 -4.50 -9.02
N ARG A 139 8.12 -5.65 -8.38
CA ARG A 139 7.80 -6.96 -8.96
C ARG A 139 6.30 -7.22 -9.01
N LYS A 140 5.58 -6.98 -7.92
CA LYS A 140 4.12 -7.19 -7.88
C LYS A 140 3.39 -6.25 -8.83
N ALA A 141 3.82 -4.98 -8.95
CA ALA A 141 3.27 -4.03 -9.93
C ALA A 141 3.50 -4.48 -11.39
N ALA A 142 4.56 -5.26 -11.65
CA ALA A 142 4.80 -5.90 -12.94
C ALA A 142 4.05 -7.24 -13.13
N GLY A 143 3.17 -7.62 -12.19
CA GLY A 143 2.46 -8.90 -12.22
C GLY A 143 3.32 -10.12 -11.92
N LEU A 144 4.50 -9.91 -11.31
CA LEU A 144 5.44 -10.99 -10.97
C LEU A 144 5.34 -11.37 -9.50
N ASP A 145 5.55 -12.66 -9.22
CA ASP A 145 5.66 -13.15 -7.85
C ASP A 145 6.94 -12.62 -7.15
N TYR A 146 6.86 -12.51 -5.83
CA TYR A 146 7.93 -12.03 -4.97
C TYR A 146 8.26 -13.03 -3.85
N GLN A 147 9.41 -13.68 -3.97
CA GLN A 147 10.02 -14.48 -2.92
C GLN A 147 11.23 -13.76 -2.28
N PRO A 148 11.23 -13.47 -0.97
CA PRO A 148 12.32 -12.75 -0.30
C PRO A 148 13.69 -13.42 -0.47
N HIS A 149 13.75 -14.75 -0.32
CA HIS A 149 14.99 -15.54 -0.42
C HIS A 149 15.59 -15.59 -1.83
N GLN A 150 14.84 -15.19 -2.85
CA GLN A 150 15.31 -15.19 -4.25
C GLN A 150 15.52 -13.79 -4.79
N HIS A 151 14.79 -12.80 -4.27
CA HIS A 151 14.74 -11.46 -4.85
C HIS A 151 15.24 -10.36 -3.92
N CYS A 152 15.43 -10.60 -2.62
CA CYS A 152 15.96 -9.58 -1.72
C CYS A 152 17.47 -9.75 -1.49
N PRO A 153 18.33 -8.82 -1.94
CA PRO A 153 19.76 -8.89 -1.70
C PRO A 153 20.13 -8.99 -0.20
N SER A 154 19.38 -8.29 0.66
CA SER A 154 19.58 -8.32 2.12
C SER A 154 19.16 -9.63 2.80
N VAL A 155 18.65 -10.60 2.03
CA VAL A 155 18.29 -11.96 2.49
C VAL A 155 19.12 -13.01 1.77
N ILE A 156 19.52 -12.76 0.51
CA ILE A 156 20.32 -13.69 -0.29
C ILE A 156 21.77 -13.75 0.20
N ASP A 157 22.33 -12.62 0.65
CA ASP A 157 23.72 -12.54 1.06
C ASP A 157 23.91 -13.01 2.52
N PRO A 158 24.59 -14.15 2.75
CA PRO A 158 24.82 -14.69 4.10
C PRO A 158 25.66 -13.77 4.97
N GLU A 159 26.51 -12.91 4.41
CA GLU A 159 27.28 -11.92 5.18
C GLU A 159 26.37 -10.81 5.72
N THR A 160 25.20 -10.64 5.11
CA THR A 160 24.18 -9.69 5.55
C THR A 160 23.12 -10.30 6.45
N LEU A 161 22.94 -11.63 6.49
CA LEU A 161 22.13 -12.27 7.52
C LEU A 161 22.95 -12.32 8.81
N ASP A 162 22.48 -11.67 9.88
CA ASP A 162 23.10 -11.90 11.17
C ASP A 162 22.74 -13.33 11.54
N PRO A 163 23.71 -14.17 11.93
CA PRO A 163 23.40 -15.44 12.55
C PRO A 163 22.72 -15.11 13.89
N CYS A 164 21.40 -15.05 13.89
CA CYS A 164 20.65 -15.35 15.08
C CYS A 164 20.83 -16.84 15.36
N ILE A 165 22.03 -17.22 15.78
CA ILE A 165 22.35 -18.56 16.27
C ILE A 165 22.40 -18.42 17.79
N GLY A 166 21.31 -18.85 18.41
CA GLY A 166 21.11 -18.90 19.85
C GLY A 166 19.66 -19.27 20.11
N ASP A 167 19.43 -20.51 20.53
CA ASP A 167 18.11 -20.99 20.96
C ASP A 167 17.66 -20.19 22.19
N GLU A 168 16.62 -19.38 22.08
CA GLU A 168 15.70 -19.11 23.20
C GLU A 168 14.25 -19.00 22.67
N ILE A 169 13.57 -20.15 22.72
CA ILE A 169 12.18 -20.42 23.16
C ILE A 169 11.15 -19.30 23.02
#